data_AF-A0A2V9NIU3-F1
#
_entry.id   AF-A0A2V9NIU3-F1
#
_cell.length_a   1.000
_cell.length_b   1.000
_cell.length_c   1.000
_cell.angle_alpha   90.00
_cell.angle_beta   90.00
_cell.angle_gamma   90.00
#
_symmetry.space_group_name_H-M   'P 1'
#
loop_
_entity.id
_entity.type
_entity.pdbx_description
1 polymer ?
#
loop_
_entity_poly.entity_id
_entity_poly.type
_entity_poly.pdbx_seq_one_letter_code
_entity_poly.pdbx_strand_id
1 'polypeptide(L)' 'MAVIKKHRSLPRVVNVNDLLTLAKRRLPKAVFDYVDGGAEDEVTLRQNCEAFKQVTFRPKQAVAVGDCERAHKY' A
#
# COMPACT_ATOMS: atom_id res chain seq x y z
N MET A 1 6.50 8.05 -37.11
CA MET A 1 6.53 8.94 -35.94
C MET A 1 6.09 8.17 -34.71
N ALA A 2 7.03 7.86 -33.81
CA ALA A 2 6.72 7.20 -32.55
C ALA A 2 6.11 8.24 -31.59
N VAL A 3 4.89 8.00 -31.11
CA VAL A 3 4.30 8.80 -30.03
C VAL A 3 5.00 8.40 -28.74
N ILE A 4 6.01 9.15 -28.35
CA ILE A 4 6.62 9.06 -27.02
C ILE A 4 5.53 9.48 -26.03
N LYS A 5 4.90 8.50 -25.36
CA LYS A 5 3.99 8.78 -24.23
C LYS A 5 4.82 9.50 -23.18
N LYS A 6 4.58 10.80 -23.02
CA LYS A 6 5.15 11.64 -21.95
C LYS A 6 4.91 10.90 -20.64
N HIS A 7 5.97 10.43 -19.97
CA HIS A 7 5.85 9.89 -18.63
C HIS A 7 5.28 11.00 -17.76
N ARG A 8 4.01 10.85 -17.38
CA ARG A 8 3.36 11.76 -16.44
C ARG A 8 4.20 11.74 -15.17
N SER A 9 4.62 12.90 -14.68
CA SER A 9 5.32 13.00 -13.39
C SER A 9 4.50 12.25 -12.35
N LEU A 10 5.14 11.32 -11.63
CA LEU A 10 4.44 10.52 -10.63
C LEU A 10 3.85 11.46 -9.58
N PRO A 11 2.57 11.29 -9.22
CA PRO A 11 1.99 12.06 -8.13
C PRO A 11 2.79 11.81 -6.87
N ARG A 12 2.93 12.83 -6.02
CA ARG A 12 3.58 12.68 -4.72
C ARG A 12 2.72 11.74 -3.86
N VAL A 13 3.23 10.54 -3.64
CA VAL A 13 2.60 9.46 -2.88
C VAL A 13 3.51 9.17 -1.69
N VAL A 14 2.97 9.27 -0.48
CA VAL A 14 3.71 9.06 0.76
C VAL A 14 3.37 7.71 1.38
N ASN A 15 2.14 7.24 1.17
CA ASN A 15 1.66 5.96 1.67
C ASN A 15 0.74 5.25 0.66
N VAL A 16 0.37 4.02 0.97
CA VAL A 16 -0.50 3.20 0.11
C VAL A 16 -1.92 3.78 0.00
N ASN A 17 -2.43 4.44 1.03
CA ASN A 17 -3.76 5.05 1.01
C ASN A 17 -3.86 6.24 0.01
N ASP A 18 -2.75 6.94 -0.25
CA ASP A 18 -2.68 7.95 -1.30
C ASP A 18 -2.90 7.30 -2.69
N LEU A 19 -2.36 6.09 -2.90
CA LEU A 19 -2.58 5.33 -4.13
C LEU A 19 -4.04 4.92 -4.27
N LEU A 20 -4.69 4.47 -3.18
CA LEU A 20 -6.11 4.14 -3.18
C LEU A 20 -6.97 5.35 -3.57
N THR A 21 -6.65 6.53 -3.03
CA THR A 21 -7.34 7.78 -3.37
C THR A 21 -7.19 8.13 -4.85
N LEU A 22 -6.00 7.94 -5.41
CA LEU A 22 -5.74 8.16 -6.84
C LEU A 22 -6.44 7.12 -7.72
N ALA A 23 -6.49 5.86 -7.29
CA ALA A 23 -7.15 4.77 -7.99
C ALA A 23 -8.67 4.99 -8.04
N LYS A 24 -9.31 5.36 -6.92
CA LYS A 24 -10.75 5.72 -6.85
C LYS A 24 -11.13 6.80 -7.86
N ARG A 25 -10.23 7.76 -8.12
CA ARG A 25 -10.46 8.87 -9.08
C ARG A 25 -10.24 8.49 -10.54
N ARG A 26 -9.47 7.43 -10.82
CA ARG A 26 -8.99 7.09 -12.17
C ARG A 26 -9.64 5.83 -12.74
N LEU A 27 -10.10 4.92 -11.90
CA LEU A 27 -10.67 3.64 -12.33
C LEU A 27 -12.20 3.72 -12.42
N PRO A 28 -12.81 3.06 -13.41
CA PRO A 28 -14.25 2.79 -13.39
C PRO A 28 -14.64 2.04 -12.11
N LYS A 29 -15.82 2.34 -11.57
CA LYS A 29 -16.29 1.81 -10.27
C LYS A 29 -16.17 0.29 -10.16
N ALA A 30 -16.65 -0.46 -11.15
CA ALA A 30 -16.59 -1.92 -11.12
C ALA A 30 -15.14 -2.48 -11.06
N VAL A 31 -14.20 -1.84 -11.74
CA VAL A 31 -12.78 -2.24 -11.72
C VAL A 31 -12.16 -1.90 -10.37
N PHE A 32 -12.51 -0.74 -9.82
CA PHE A 32 -12.04 -0.34 -8.50
C PHE A 32 -12.55 -1.31 -7.42
N ASP A 33 -13.86 -1.55 -7.39
CA ASP A 33 -14.53 -2.41 -6.40
C ASP A 33 -14.00 -3.85 -6.47
N TYR A 34 -13.66 -4.36 -7.67
CA TYR A 34 -13.06 -5.70 -7.82
C TYR A 34 -11.66 -5.82 -7.18
N VAL A 35 -10.86 -4.75 -7.21
CA VAL A 35 -9.47 -4.77 -6.74
C VAL A 35 -9.35 -4.40 -5.26
N ASP A 36 -10.12 -3.41 -4.80
CA ASP A 36 -10.07 -2.91 -3.41
C ASP A 36 -11.05 -3.64 -2.48
N GLY A 37 -12.09 -4.29 -3.04
CA GLY A 37 -13.17 -4.89 -2.29
C GLY A 37 -12.81 -6.21 -1.60
N GLY A 38 -13.49 -6.49 -0.51
CA GLY A 38 -13.45 -7.76 0.22
C GLY A 38 -14.66 -8.66 -0.06
N ALA A 39 -14.72 -9.80 0.63
CA ALA A 39 -15.89 -10.67 0.60
C ALA A 39 -17.03 -10.10 1.46
N GLU A 40 -18.27 -10.20 0.96
CA GLU A 40 -19.51 -9.80 1.66
C GLU A 40 -19.38 -8.44 2.37
N ASP A 41 -19.50 -8.42 3.70
CA ASP A 41 -19.46 -7.21 4.54
C ASP A 41 -18.03 -6.75 4.92
N GLU A 42 -17.02 -7.30 4.26
CA GLU A 42 -15.59 -6.97 4.39
C GLU A 42 -15.05 -7.05 5.83
N VAL A 43 -15.69 -7.85 6.68
CA VAL A 43 -15.34 -7.99 8.10
C VAL A 43 -13.91 -8.50 8.25
N THR A 44 -13.55 -9.56 7.52
CA THR A 44 -12.20 -10.13 7.55
C THR A 44 -11.16 -9.16 7.02
N LEU A 45 -11.48 -8.40 5.96
CA LEU A 45 -10.57 -7.38 5.42
C LEU A 45 -10.25 -6.32 6.49
N ARG A 46 -11.27 -5.83 7.21
CA ARG A 46 -11.09 -4.90 8.33
C ARG A 46 -10.30 -5.52 9.48
N GLN A 47 -10.62 -6.75 9.87
CA GLN A 47 -9.93 -7.46 10.95
C GLN A 47 -8.44 -7.67 10.65
N ASN A 48 -8.07 -7.98 9.40
CA ASN A 48 -6.67 -8.12 9.00
C ASN A 48 -5.87 -6.83 9.24
N CYS A 49 -6.44 -5.68 8.90
CA CYS A 49 -5.81 -4.38 9.15
C CYS A 49 -5.73 -4.05 10.65
N GLU A 50 -6.79 -4.34 11.41
CA GLU A 50 -6.82 -4.10 12.86
C GLU A 50 -5.84 -5.00 13.62
N ALA A 51 -5.61 -6.23 13.16
CA ALA A 51 -4.68 -7.17 13.80
C ALA A 51 -3.27 -6.58 13.93
N PHE A 52 -2.78 -5.86 12.90
CA PHE A 52 -1.47 -5.21 12.95
C PHE A 52 -1.41 -4.04 13.94
N LYS A 53 -2.52 -3.35 14.19
CA LYS A 53 -2.58 -2.24 15.17
C LYS A 53 -2.52 -2.73 16.61
N GLN A 54 -2.92 -3.97 16.86
CA GLN A 54 -2.89 -4.58 18.19
C GLN A 54 -1.47 -5.00 18.62
N VAL A 55 -0.52 -5.08 17.68
CA VAL A 55 0.87 -5.44 17.95
C VAL A 55 1.72 -4.17 17.99
N THR A 56 2.50 -4.01 19.06
CA THR A 56 3.41 -2.87 19.22
C THR A 56 4.87 -3.33 19.20
N PHE A 57 5.75 -2.48 18.66
CA PHE A 57 7.18 -2.72 18.73
C PHE A 57 7.71 -2.39 20.13
N ARG A 58 8.62 -3.23 20.63
CA ARG A 58 9.49 -2.91 21.77
C ARG A 58 10.91 -2.64 21.24
N PRO A 59 11.19 -1.44 20.72
CA PRO A 59 12.47 -1.15 20.08
C PRO A 59 13.61 -1.20 21.09
N LYS A 60 14.70 -1.89 20.72
CA LYS A 60 15.95 -1.89 21.49
C LYS A 60 16.61 -0.51 21.39
N GLN A 61 17.04 0.04 22.52
CA GLN A 61 17.64 1.37 22.60
C GLN A 61 19.16 1.26 22.73
N ALA A 62 19.88 2.28 22.24
CA ALA A 62 21.34 2.42 22.35
C ALA A 62 22.14 1.19 21.86
N VAL A 63 21.58 0.46 20.88
CA VAL A 63 22.28 -0.63 20.20
C VAL A 63 22.80 -0.12 18.86
N ALA A 64 24.02 -0.51 18.49
CA ALA A 64 24.52 -0.24 17.15
C ALA A 64 23.65 -0.99 16.14
N VAL A 65 23.01 -0.26 15.22
CA VAL A 65 22.25 -0.81 14.11
C VAL A 65 23.12 -0.69 12.86
N GLY A 66 23.48 -1.82 12.27
CA GLY A 66 24.21 -1.86 11.00
C GLY A 66 23.29 -1.69 9.80
N ASP A 67 23.83 -1.95 8.61
CA ASP A 67 23.05 -1.91 7.37
C ASP A 67 21.87 -2.88 7.43
N CYS A 68 20.68 -2.38 7.10
CA CYS A 68 19.44 -3.14 7.11
C CYS A 68 19.20 -3.73 5.72
N GLU A 69 19.59 -4.99 5.52
CA GLU A 69 19.25 -5.73 4.30
C GLU A 69 17.93 -6.49 4.46
N ARG A 70 17.15 -6.53 3.39
CA ARG A 70 15.87 -7.25 3.39
C ARG A 70 16.15 -8.75 3.35
N ALA A 71 15.73 -9.46 4.39
CA ALA A 71 16.08 -10.87 4.61
C ALA A 71 15.55 -11.87 3.56
N HIS A 72 14.69 -11.45 2.62
CA HIS A 72 14.23 -12.28 1.51
C HIS A 72 14.47 -11.60 0.15
N LYS A 73 15.30 -12.25 -0.66
CA LYS A 73 15.30 -12.09 -2.12
C LYS A 73 14.49 -13.26 -2.69
N TYR A 74 13.28 -12.95 -3.14
CA TYR A 74 12.30 -13.83 -3.78
C TYR A 74 11.55 -14.78 -2.84
#